data_AF-A0A972QWX4-F1
#
_entry.id   AF-A0A972QWX4-F1
#
_cell.length_a   1.000
_cell.length_b   1.000
_cell.length_c   1.000
_cell.angle_alpha   90.00
_cell.angle_beta   90.00
_cell.angle_gamma   90.00
#
_symmetry.space_group_name_H-M   'P 1'
#
loop_
_entity.id
_entity.type
_entity.pdbx_description
1 polymer ?
#
loop_
_entity_poly.entity_id
_entity_poly.type
_entity_poly.pdbx_seq_one_letter_code
_entity_poly.pdbx_strand_id
1 'polypeptide(L)' 'MNSVEFEVGESYKNRKGSYEVLEIVGDDMRIRWGAGEEVATTVTMQHLILDNMQFELDYPSRENAPSPHTKKRVASRRR' A
#
# COMPACT_ATOMS: atom_id res chain seq x y z
N MET A 1 1.52 14.85 12.75
CA MET A 1 0.40 14.01 12.31
C MET A 1 0.12 14.41 10.89
N ASN A 2 0.66 13.67 9.92
CA ASN A 2 0.41 13.92 8.51
C ASN A 2 -0.95 13.31 8.20
N SER A 3 -2.01 14.11 8.34
CA SER A 3 -3.33 13.76 7.83
C SER A 3 -3.20 13.67 6.31
N VAL A 4 -3.30 12.47 5.74
CA VAL A 4 -3.39 12.32 4.29
C VAL A 4 -4.77 12.83 3.88
N GLU A 5 -4.81 13.99 3.24
CA GLU A 5 -6.03 14.51 2.63
C GLU A 5 -6.20 13.82 1.28
N PHE A 6 -7.35 13.17 1.10
CA PHE A 6 -7.69 12.55 -0.16
C PHE A 6 -8.31 13.58 -1.10
N GLU A 7 -7.90 13.58 -2.36
CA GLU A 7 -8.43 14.46 -3.39
C GLU A 7 -9.17 13.65 -4.46
N VAL A 8 -10.30 14.20 -4.94
CA VAL A 8 -11.08 13.59 -6.03
C VAL A 8 -10.32 13.74 -7.35
N GLY A 9 -10.17 12.64 -8.09
CA GLY A 9 -9.40 12.54 -9.32
C GLY A 9 -7.94 12.12 -9.12
N GLU A 10 -7.46 12.08 -7.87
CA GLU A 10 -6.12 11.60 -7.54
C GLU A 10 -6.07 10.07 -7.39
N SER A 11 -4.89 9.53 -7.68
CA SER A 11 -4.62 8.09 -7.63
C SER A 11 -3.67 7.73 -6.49
N TYR A 12 -4.08 6.76 -5.69
CA TYR A 12 -3.36 6.26 -4.52
C TYR A 12 -3.04 4.77 -4.69
N LYS A 13 -2.13 4.26 -3.86
CA LYS A 13 -1.73 2.84 -3.89
C LYS A 13 -1.81 2.25 -2.50
N ASN A 14 -2.44 1.09 -2.39
CA ASN A 14 -2.35 0.24 -1.21
C ASN A 14 -1.88 -1.18 -1.59
N ARG A 15 -1.92 -2.10 -0.62
CA ARG A 15 -1.52 -3.51 -0.82
C ARG A 15 -2.33 -4.27 -1.87
N LYS A 16 -3.60 -3.89 -2.08
CA LYS A 16 -4.46 -4.49 -3.12
C LYS A 16 -4.07 -3.99 -4.52
N GLY A 17 -3.57 -2.76 -4.63
CA GLY A 17 -3.13 -2.16 -5.89
C GLY A 17 -3.27 -0.65 -5.90
N SER A 18 -3.25 -0.06 -7.09
CA SER A 18 -3.58 1.36 -7.30
C SER A 18 -5.09 1.57 -7.48
N TYR A 19 -5.60 2.64 -6.89
CA TYR A 19 -6.99 3.06 -6.99
C TYR A 19 -7.08 4.58 -7.17
N GLU A 20 -8.14 5.04 -7.82
CA GLU A 20 -8.47 6.44 -8.05
C GLU A 20 -9.64 6.83 -7.16
N VAL A 21 -9.62 8.04 -6.60
CA VAL A 21 -10.77 8.59 -5.85
C VAL A 21 -11.73 9.23 -6.84
N LEU A 22 -12.95 8.72 -6.91
CA LEU A 22 -13.99 9.24 -7.80
C LEU A 22 -14.85 10.32 -7.15
N GLU A 23 -15.10 10.21 -5.85
CA GLU A 23 -16.02 11.11 -5.15
C GLU A 23 -15.71 11.09 -3.65
N ILE A 24 -15.87 12.23 -2.99
CA ILE A 24 -15.85 12.36 -1.53
C ILE A 24 -17.10 13.13 -1.12
N VAL A 25 -17.92 12.53 -0.26
CA VAL A 25 -19.15 13.10 0.27
C VAL A 25 -19.14 12.96 1.79
N GLY A 26 -18.77 14.05 2.47
CA GLY A 26 -18.61 14.03 3.93
C GLY A 26 -17.52 13.04 4.35
N ASP A 27 -17.89 12.04 5.14
CA ASP A 27 -16.99 10.99 5.61
C ASP A 27 -16.95 9.77 4.68
N ASP A 28 -17.73 9.77 3.59
CA ASP A 28 -17.77 8.72 2.60
C ASP A 28 -16.95 9.09 1.36
N MET A 29 -16.34 8.08 0.76
CA MET A 29 -15.50 8.18 -0.42
C MET A 29 -15.84 7.05 -1.38
N ARG A 30 -15.85 7.33 -2.68
CA ARG A 30 -15.88 6.30 -3.72
C ARG A 30 -14.52 6.19 -4.37
N ILE A 31 -14.04 4.96 -4.47
CA ILE A 31 -12.79 4.65 -5.16
C ILE A 31 -13.02 3.68 -6.30
N ARG A 32 -12.18 3.77 -7.33
CA ARG A 32 -12.15 2.84 -8.46
C ARG A 32 -10.79 2.19 -8.58
N TRP A 33 -10.77 0.87 -8.62
CA TRP A 33 -9.57 0.08 -8.89
C TRP A 33 -9.27 0.07 -10.39
N GLY A 34 -7.99 -0.09 -10.77
CA GLY A 34 -7.58 -0.16 -12.18
C GLY A 34 -8.24 -1.28 -13.01
N ALA A 35 -8.85 -2.27 -12.36
CA ALA A 35 -9.66 -3.30 -12.99
C ALA A 35 -11.11 -2.85 -13.33
N GLY A 36 -11.50 -1.64 -12.94
CA GLY A 36 -12.85 -1.08 -13.10
C GLY A 36 -13.80 -1.36 -11.94
N GLU A 37 -13.37 -2.04 -10.87
CA GLU A 37 -14.18 -2.22 -9.66
C GLU A 37 -14.31 -0.90 -8.90
N GLU A 38 -15.55 -0.48 -8.63
CA GLU A 38 -15.86 0.70 -7.82
C GLU A 38 -16.38 0.27 -6.45
N VAL A 39 -15.88 0.91 -5.39
CA VAL A 39 -16.23 0.59 -4.01
C VAL A 39 -16.43 1.89 -3.23
N ALA A 40 -17.51 1.94 -2.45
CA ALA A 40 -17.72 2.96 -1.45
C ALA A 40 -17.00 2.57 -0.15
N THR A 41 -16.24 3.49 0.41
CA THR A 41 -15.43 3.33 1.62
C THR A 41 -15.53 4.60 2.43
N THR A 42 -15.47 4.52 3.75
CA THR A 42 -15.35 5.72 4.57
C THR A 42 -13.93 6.26 4.52
N VAL A 43 -13.77 7.58 4.61
CA VAL A 43 -12.49 8.30 4.75
C VAL A 43 -11.74 7.75 5.96
N THR A 44 -12.40 7.56 7.11
CA THR A 44 -11.78 6.99 8.33
C THR A 44 -11.13 5.63 8.09
N MET A 45 -11.80 4.75 7.34
CA MET A 45 -11.25 3.43 6.97
C MET A 45 -10.01 3.56 6.10
N GLN A 46 -9.99 4.51 5.16
CA GLN A 46 -8.82 4.74 4.31
C GLN A 46 -7.65 5.36 5.09
N HIS A 47 -7.92 6.21 6.09
CA HIS A 47 -6.90 6.67 7.04
C HIS A 47 -6.27 5.51 7.80
N LEU A 48 -7.07 4.58 8.33
CA LEU A 48 -6.58 3.38 9.03
C LEU A 48 -5.71 2.50 8.13
N ILE A 49 -6.09 2.34 6.86
CA ILE A 49 -5.31 1.55 5.90
C ILE A 49 -3.94 2.21 5.65
N LEU A 50 -3.89 3.53 5.48
CA LEU A 50 -2.64 4.27 5.29
C LEU A 50 -1.75 4.23 6.54
N ASP A 51 -2.32 4.45 7.72
CA ASP A 51 -1.60 4.41 8.99
C ASP A 51 -0.96 3.04 9.22
N ASN A 52 -1.73 1.96 8.98
CA ASN A 52 -1.20 0.60 9.03
C ASN A 52 -0.08 0.35 8.02
N MET A 53 -0.16 0.90 6.80
CA MET A 53 0.92 0.76 5.81
C MET A 53 2.19 1.51 6.22
N GLN A 54 2.04 2.70 6.81
CA GLN A 54 3.17 3.48 7.33
C GLN A 54 3.85 2.75 8.49
N PHE A 55 3.07 2.21 9.43
CA PHE A 55 3.57 1.36 10.49
C PHE A 55 4.30 0.12 9.94
N GLU A 56 3.74 -0.48 8.87
CA GLU A 56 4.33 -1.50 8.00
C GLU A 56 5.78 -1.21 7.57
N LEU A 57 5.98 0.00 7.05
CA LEU A 57 7.24 0.49 6.50
C LEU A 57 8.26 0.82 7.59
N ASP A 58 7.81 1.44 8.68
CA ASP A 58 8.66 1.85 9.79
C ASP A 58 9.08 0.65 10.67
N TYR A 59 8.22 -0.36 10.77
CA TYR A 59 8.46 -1.58 11.55
C TYR A 59 8.21 -2.82 10.70
N PRO A 60 9.09 -3.11 9.71
CA PRO A 60 8.96 -4.32 8.93
C PRO A 60 9.09 -5.51 9.87
N SER A 61 7.98 -6.22 10.08
CA SER A 61 7.94 -7.43 10.89
C SER A 61 9.02 -8.39 10.36
N ARG A 62 9.91 -8.89 11.23
CA ARG A 62 11.04 -9.76 10.86
C ARG A 62 10.63 -10.99 10.03
N GLU A 63 9.36 -11.38 10.04
CA GLU A 63 8.81 -12.48 9.24
C GLU A 63 8.69 -12.19 7.74
N ASN A 64 8.72 -10.92 7.31
CA ASN A 64 8.73 -10.51 5.89
C ASN A 64 10.04 -9.81 5.48
N ALA A 65 11.11 -9.96 6.27
CA ALA A 65 12.43 -9.68 5.73
C ALA A 65 12.70 -10.69 4.59
N PRO A 66 13.09 -10.27 3.38
CA PRO A 66 13.58 -11.21 2.38
C PRO A 66 14.72 -12.00 3.01
N SER A 67 14.50 -13.29 3.25
CA SER A 67 15.50 -14.18 3.83
C SER A 67 16.82 -14.02 3.06
N PRO A 68 17.97 -13.77 3.71
CA PRO A 68 19.26 -13.64 3.04
C PRO A 68 19.84 -15.01 2.60
N HIS A 69 19.00 -16.02 2.41
CA HIS A 69 19.35 -17.26 1.72
C HIS A 69 19.02 -17.08 0.23
N THR A 70 19.95 -16.84 -0.68
CA THR A 70 21.10 -17.70 -0.92
C THR A 70 22.10 -16.93 -1.79
N LYS A 71 23.14 -16.33 -1.18
CA LYS A 71 24.39 -16.17 -1.94
C LYS A 71 24.96 -17.57 -2.10
N LYS A 72 24.64 -18.24 -3.21
CA LYS A 72 25.43 -19.39 -3.65
C LYS A 72 26.84 -18.85 -3.83
N ARG A 73 27.70 -19.12 -2.85
CA ARG A 73 29.15 -19.11 -3.02
C ARG A 73 29.44 -20.06 -4.18
N VAL A 74 29.48 -19.56 -5.40
CA VAL A 74 30.24 -20.21 -6.46
C VAL A 74 31.70 -20.03 -6.08
N ALA A 75 32.16 -20.97 -5.24
CA ALA A 75 33.56 -21.13 -4.94
C ALA A 75 34.28 -21.38 -6.26
N SER A 76 35.22 -20.48 -6.55
CA SER A 76 36.34 -20.67 -7.45
C SER A 76 36.83 -22.12 -7.48
N ARG A 77 36.94 -22.70 -8.68
CA ARG A 77 37.91 -23.77 -8.90
C ARG A 77 38.67 -23.50 -10.20
N ARG A 78 39.90 -23.03 -10.01
CA ARG A 78 41.03 -23.19 -10.93
C ARG A 78 41.05 -24.61 -11.50
N ARG A 79 41.15 -24.74 -12.82
CA ARG A 79 42.19 -25.49 -13.51
C ARG A 79 42.26 -25.08 -14.97
#